data_AF-A0A2D6AI59-F1
#
_entry.id   AF-A0A2D6AI59-F1
#
_cell.length_a   1.000
_cell.length_b   1.000
_cell.length_c   1.000
_cell.angle_alpha   90.00
_cell.angle_beta   90.00
_cell.angle_gamma   90.00
#
_symmetry.space_group_name_H-M   'P 1'
#
loop_
_entity.id
_entity.type
_entity.pdbx_description
1 polymer ?
#
loop_
_entity_poly.entity_id
_entity_poly.type
_entity_poly.pdbx_seq_one_letter_code
_entity_poly.pdbx_strand_id
1 'polypeptide(L)'
;MKIEVEGQEILIRSIDYSQKLGLQGEFADVYANGTDKVKQKEFNLLLGHTAEIAFNKPEDFLKEHEYEFQLKILMAIMMEYLGLSESAKKEDGG
;
A
#
# COMPACT_ATOMS: atom_id res chain seq x y z
N MET A 1 -2.64 -11.16 -6.44
CA MET A 1 -2.19 -11.62 -5.11
C MET A 1 -3.24 -11.27 -4.05
N LYS A 2 -3.09 -11.77 -2.83
CA LYS A 2 -4.10 -11.67 -1.78
C LYS A 2 -3.45 -11.22 -0.48
N ILE A 3 -4.10 -10.29 0.21
CA ILE A 3 -3.70 -9.84 1.55
C ILE A 3 -4.86 -9.99 2.53
N GLU A 4 -4.58 -10.07 3.82
CA GLU A 4 -5.59 -10.08 4.87
C GLU A 4 -5.49 -8.77 5.68
N VAL A 5 -6.63 -8.09 5.85
CA VAL A 5 -6.74 -6.86 6.64
C VAL A 5 -7.91 -7.03 7.60
N GLU A 6 -7.61 -7.15 8.89
CA GLU A 6 -8.60 -7.33 9.97
C GLU A 6 -9.58 -8.49 9.72
N GLY A 7 -9.08 -9.61 9.18
CA GLY A 7 -9.86 -10.81 8.85
C GLY A 7 -10.62 -10.72 7.52
N GLN A 8 -10.51 -9.61 6.78
CA GLN A 8 -11.03 -9.50 5.42
C GLN A 8 -9.95 -9.80 4.40
N GLU A 9 -10.28 -10.68 3.46
CA GLU A 9 -9.38 -11.07 2.39
C GLU A 9 -9.55 -10.15 1.18
N ILE A 10 -8.47 -9.49 0.77
CA ILE A 10 -8.48 -8.50 -0.29
C ILE A 10 -7.63 -8.99 -1.45
N LEU A 11 -8.24 -9.07 -2.63
CA LEU A 11 -7.56 -9.42 -3.87
C LEU A 11 -6.99 -8.15 -4.52
N ILE A 12 -5.67 -8.14 -4.71
CA ILE A 12 -4.95 -7.02 -5.33
C ILE A 12 -4.14 -7.52 -6.52
N ARG A 13 -3.81 -6.62 -7.45
CA ARG A 13 -2.92 -6.94 -8.57
C ARG A 13 -1.51 -7.23 -8.07
N SER A 14 -0.79 -8.09 -8.78
CA SER A 14 0.66 -8.18 -8.60
C SER A 14 1.32 -7.01 -9.33
N ILE A 15 2.46 -6.56 -8.81
CA ILE A 15 3.23 -5.47 -9.40
C ILE A 15 4.49 -6.01 -10.06
N ASP A 16 4.96 -5.32 -11.09
CA ASP A 16 6.27 -5.57 -11.65
C ASP A 16 7.39 -4.85 -10.87
N TYR A 17 8.64 -5.12 -11.23
CA TYR A 17 9.79 -4.54 -10.55
C TYR A 17 9.89 -3.02 -10.72
N SER A 18 9.46 -2.47 -11.87
CA SER A 18 9.48 -1.02 -12.12
C SER A 18 8.46 -0.30 -11.25
N GLN A 19 7.26 -0.87 -11.12
CA GLN A 19 6.22 -0.36 -10.22
C GLN A 19 6.68 -0.44 -8.76
N LYS A 20 7.35 -1.53 -8.37
CA LYS A 20 7.93 -1.66 -7.02
C LYS A 20 8.98 -0.57 -6.75
N LEU A 21 9.92 -0.35 -7.67
CA LEU A 21 10.93 0.70 -7.54
C LEU A 21 10.30 2.11 -7.48
N GLY A 22 9.28 2.36 -8.30
CA GLY A 22 8.53 3.62 -8.27
C GLY A 22 7.90 3.87 -6.91
N LEU A 23 7.17 2.88 -6.37
CA LEU A 23 6.54 2.98 -5.06
C LEU A 23 7.57 3.14 -3.93
N GLN A 24 8.73 2.46 -4.02
CA GLN A 24 9.83 2.64 -3.07
C GLN A 24 10.39 4.06 -3.09
N GLY A 25 10.52 4.66 -4.27
CA GLY A 25 10.95 6.06 -4.44
C GLY A 25 9.94 7.04 -3.85
N GLU A 26 8.66 6.89 -4.19
CA GLU A 26 7.59 7.73 -3.64
C GLU A 26 7.51 7.63 -2.11
N PHE A 27 7.63 6.42 -1.57
CA PHE A 27 7.71 6.20 -0.13
C PHE A 27 8.93 6.93 0.47
N ALA A 28 10.11 6.74 -0.11
CA ALA A 28 11.32 7.43 0.38
C ALA A 28 11.18 8.96 0.34
N ASP A 29 10.56 9.53 -0.69
CA ASP A 29 10.34 10.97 -0.82
C ASP A 29 9.38 11.51 0.25
N VAL A 30 8.26 10.82 0.48
CA VAL A 30 7.29 11.20 1.51
C VAL A 30 7.94 11.18 2.90
N TYR A 31 8.80 10.20 3.17
CA TYR A 31 9.44 10.01 4.48
C TYR A 31 10.85 10.62 4.59
N ALA A 32 11.34 11.32 3.56
CA ALA A 32 12.72 11.82 3.48
C ALA A 32 13.13 12.72 4.66
N ASN A 33 12.17 13.40 5.26
CA ASN A 33 12.38 14.35 6.36
C ASN A 33 12.06 13.77 7.75
N GLY A 34 11.81 12.46 7.85
CA GLY A 34 11.37 11.80 9.09
C GLY A 34 9.86 11.63 9.16
N THR A 35 9.41 10.61 9.90
CA THR A 35 8.00 10.21 10.00
C THR A 35 7.11 11.27 10.66
N ASP A 36 7.68 12.12 11.52
CA ASP A 36 7.01 13.21 12.23
C ASP A 36 6.73 14.44 11.36
N LYS A 37 7.39 14.53 10.19
CA LYS A 37 7.27 15.68 9.26
C LYS A 37 6.45 15.38 8.01
N VAL A 38 5.95 14.15 7.88
CA VAL A 38 5.12 13.72 6.75
C VAL A 38 3.86 14.55 6.72
N LYS A 39 3.61 15.25 5.61
CA LYS A 39 2.34 15.95 5.43
C LYS A 39 1.27 14.95 5.04
N GLN A 40 0.09 15.07 5.67
CA GLN A 40 -1.06 14.23 5.36
C GLN A 40 -1.40 14.22 3.87
N LYS A 41 -1.26 15.36 3.18
CA LYS A 41 -1.50 15.43 1.73
C LYS A 41 -0.55 14.53 0.94
N GLU A 42 0.74 14.55 1.25
CA GLU A 42 1.77 13.76 0.55
C GLU A 42 1.55 12.26 0.81
N PHE A 43 1.24 11.91 2.07
CA PHE A 43 0.88 10.55 2.43
C PHE A 43 -0.39 10.05 1.72
N ASN A 44 -1.44 10.87 1.65
CA ASN A 44 -2.68 10.49 0.96
C ASN A 44 -2.47 10.32 -0.55
N LEU A 45 -1.57 11.09 -1.18
CA LEU A 45 -1.22 10.91 -2.59
C LEU A 45 -0.49 9.58 -2.81
N LEU A 46 0.44 9.21 -1.93
CA LEU A 46 1.11 7.90 -1.95
C LEU A 46 0.11 6.74 -1.79
N LEU A 47 -0.86 6.86 -0.88
CA LEU A 47 -1.93 5.87 -0.75
C LEU A 47 -2.84 5.82 -2.00
N GLY A 48 -3.12 6.98 -2.61
CA GLY A 48 -3.85 7.05 -3.86
C GLY A 48 -3.13 6.35 -5.01
N HIS A 49 -1.83 6.57 -5.18
CA HIS A 49 -1.01 5.86 -6.16
C HIS A 49 -0.98 4.34 -5.88
N THR A 50 -0.86 3.96 -4.60
CA THR A 50 -0.95 2.55 -4.19
C THR A 50 -2.27 1.92 -4.65
N ALA A 51 -3.38 2.65 -4.52
CA ALA A 51 -4.70 2.21 -4.94
C ALA A 51 -4.79 1.96 -6.45
N GLU A 52 -4.29 2.90 -7.26
CA GLU A 52 -4.24 2.82 -8.74
C GLU A 52 -3.39 1.65 -9.24
N ILE A 53 -2.35 1.29 -8.48
CA ILE A 53 -1.52 0.11 -8.77
C ILE A 53 -2.29 -1.17 -8.42
N ALA A 54 -2.94 -1.20 -7.25
CA ALA A 54 -3.53 -2.39 -6.68
C ALA A 54 -4.85 -2.82 -7.33
N PHE A 55 -5.64 -1.88 -7.82
CA PHE A 55 -6.98 -2.11 -8.34
C PHE A 55 -7.14 -1.58 -9.78
N ASN A 56 -8.02 -2.22 -10.56
CA ASN A 56 -8.38 -1.68 -11.88
C ASN A 56 -9.34 -0.48 -11.78
N LYS A 57 -10.13 -0.43 -10.70
CA LYS A 57 -11.07 0.64 -10.38
C LYS A 57 -11.06 0.86 -8.87
N PRO A 58 -10.10 1.63 -8.35
CA PRO A 58 -9.91 1.76 -6.91
C PRO A 58 -11.13 2.35 -6.20
N GLU A 59 -11.76 3.37 -6.78
CA GLU A 59 -12.96 4.01 -6.22
C GLU A 59 -14.12 3.03 -6.04
N ASP A 60 -14.36 2.14 -7.02
CA ASP A 60 -15.45 1.16 -6.96
C ASP A 60 -15.26 0.17 -5.82
N PHE A 61 -14.02 -0.24 -5.55
CA PHE A 61 -13.70 -1.14 -4.45
C PHE A 61 -13.72 -0.41 -3.10
N LEU A 62 -13.02 0.72 -3.00
CA LEU A 62 -12.83 1.42 -1.73
C LEU A 62 -14.11 2.04 -1.18
N LYS A 63 -15.05 2.48 -2.03
CA LYS A 63 -16.32 3.07 -1.59
C LYS A 63 -17.22 2.09 -0.81
N GLU A 64 -16.97 0.79 -0.90
CA GLU A 64 -17.70 -0.23 -0.12
C GLU A 64 -17.26 -0.25 1.35
N HIS A 65 -16.21 0.48 1.70
CA HIS A 65 -15.60 0.50 3.02
C HIS A 65 -15.64 1.90 3.64
N GLU A 66 -15.67 1.98 4.97
CA GLU A 66 -15.50 3.25 5.68
C GLU A 66 -14.10 3.81 5.47
N TYR A 67 -13.98 5.14 5.47
CA TYR A 67 -12.73 5.85 5.17
C TYR A 67 -11.54 5.37 6.01
N GLU A 68 -11.73 5.13 7.31
CA GLU A 68 -10.65 4.62 8.16
C GLU A 68 -10.19 3.22 7.73
N PHE A 69 -11.12 2.36 7.33
CA PHE A 69 -10.79 1.03 6.83
C PHE A 69 -10.12 1.11 5.45
N GLN A 70 -10.57 2.00 4.56
CA GLN A 70 -9.88 2.26 3.28
C GLN A 70 -8.39 2.58 3.49
N LEU A 71 -8.07 3.45 4.47
CA LEU A 71 -6.67 3.78 4.78
C LEU A 71 -5.88 2.55 5.26
N LYS A 72 -6.47 1.69 6.12
CA LYS A 72 -5.84 0.45 6.58
C LYS A 72 -5.54 -0.50 5.42
N ILE A 73 -6.51 -0.65 4.50
CA ILE A 73 -6.34 -1.46 3.28
C ILE A 73 -5.14 -0.94 2.48
N LEU A 74 -5.13 0.34 2.15
CA LEU A 74 -4.09 0.93 1.30
C LEU A 74 -2.72 0.88 1.97
N MET A 75 -2.64 1.09 3.28
CA MET A 75 -1.40 0.92 4.03
C MET A 75 -0.92 -0.54 4.00
N ALA A 76 -1.80 -1.51 4.20
CA ALA A 76 -1.43 -2.93 4.15
C ALA A 76 -0.92 -3.34 2.76
N ILE A 77 -1.59 -2.89 1.70
CA ILE A 77 -1.17 -3.09 0.30
C ILE A 77 0.21 -2.49 0.05
N MET A 78 0.41 -1.24 0.44
CA MET A 78 1.69 -0.55 0.27
C MET A 78 2.81 -1.32 0.98
N MET A 79 2.60 -1.71 2.24
CA MET A 79 3.59 -2.46 3.02
C MET A 79 3.89 -3.82 2.40
N GLU A 80 2.88 -4.53 1.89
CA GLU A 80 3.06 -5.78 1.16
C GLU A 80 3.93 -5.58 -0.10
N TYR A 81 3.61 -4.59 -0.94
CA TYR A 81 4.40 -4.28 -2.14
C TYR A 81 5.84 -3.86 -1.84
N LEU A 82 6.05 -3.13 -0.75
CA LEU A 82 7.38 -2.73 -0.29
C LEU A 82 8.16 -3.90 0.34
N GLY A 83 7.52 -5.05 0.60
CA GLY A 83 8.14 -6.19 1.29
C GLY A 83 8.32 -5.96 2.80
N LEU A 84 7.54 -5.04 3.38
CA LEU A 84 7.59 -4.66 4.79
C LEU A 84 6.49 -5.32 5.63
N SER A 85 5.60 -6.09 5.01
CA SER A 85 4.58 -6.86 5.72
C SER A 85 5.18 -8.04 6.49
N GLU A 86 4.48 -8.50 7.53
CA GLU A 86 4.81 -9.74 8.24
C GLU A 86 4.76 -10.97 7.30
N SER A 87 3.96 -10.90 6.23
CA SER A 87 3.89 -11.92 5.18
C SER A 87 5.18 -12.00 4.37
N ALA A 88 5.77 -10.85 4.02
CA ALA A 88 7.03 -10.77 3.27
C ALA A 88 8.24 -11.27 4.08
N LYS A 89 8.26 -11.06 5.40
CA LYS A 89 9.33 -11.57 6.29
C LYS A 89 9.44 -13.10 6.32
N LYS A 90 8.39 -13.82 5.94
CA LYS A 90 8.41 -15.30 5.91
C LYS A 90 9.08 -15.86 4.65
N GLU A 91 9.23 -15.09 3.58
CA GLU A 91 9.86 -15.57 2.34
C GLU A 91 11.39 -15.42 2.32
N ASP A 92 11.98 -14.49 3.09
CA ASP A 92 13.44 -14.23 3.10
C ASP A 92 14.22 -14.96 4.22
N GLY A 93 13.59 -15.93 4.91
CA GLY A 93 14.14 -16.66 6.06
C GLY A 93 14.42 -18.14 5.80
N GLY A 94 14.97 -18.49 4.63
CA GLY A 94 15.35 -19.87 4.24
C GLY A 94 16.85 -20.11 4.26
#